data_AF-A0A0C2Z9A8-F1
#
_entry.id   AF-A0A0C2Z9A8-F1
#
_cell.length_a   1.000
_cell.length_b   1.000
_cell.length_c   1.000
_cell.angle_alpha   90.00
_cell.angle_beta   90.00
_cell.angle_gamma   90.00
#
_symmetry.space_group_name_H-M   'P 1'
#
loop_
_entity.id
_entity.type
_entity.pdbx_description
1 polymer ?
#
loop_
_entity_poly.entity_id
_entity_poly.type
_entity_poly.pdbx_seq_one_letter_code
_entity_poly.pdbx_strand_id
1 'polypeptide(L)' 'MDRKLVIIKNEDAVIRVFDAYMIINSDKEEVIFSYIHIKELYLHQKINIMPYKLIKLSNFFKVFLIDHHGNILAHIEPVS' A
#
# COMPACT_ATOMS: atom_id res chain seq x y z
N MET A 1 -15.27 7.32 -12.08
CA MET A 1 -13.82 7.61 -11.89
C MET A 1 -13.10 6.28 -11.85
N ASP A 2 -12.10 6.09 -12.69
CA ASP A 2 -11.37 4.81 -12.74
C ASP A 2 -10.38 4.72 -11.58
N ARG A 3 -10.54 3.68 -10.75
CA ARG A 3 -9.61 3.35 -9.68
C ARG A 3 -8.33 2.77 -10.26
N LYS A 4 -7.17 3.13 -9.71
CA LYS A 4 -5.84 2.76 -10.21
C LYS A 4 -5.20 1.66 -9.36
N LEU A 5 -4.32 0.88 -10.00
CA LEU A 5 -3.38 0.01 -9.28
C LEU A 5 -2.23 0.88 -8.75
N VAL A 6 -1.91 0.74 -7.47
CA VAL A 6 -0.78 1.43 -6.85
C VAL A 6 0.27 0.39 -6.50
N ILE A 7 1.50 0.59 -6.99
CA ILE A 7 2.61 -0.34 -6.78
C ILE A 7 3.75 0.44 -6.14
N ILE A 8 4.15 0.02 -4.94
CA ILE A 8 5.26 0.61 -4.18
C ILE A 8 6.40 -0.41 -4.15
N LYS A 9 7.36 -0.27 -5.08
CA LYS A 9 8.52 -1.16 -5.21
C LYS A 9 9.73 -0.75 -4.38
N ASN A 10 9.84 0.54 -4.03
CA ASN A 10 10.96 1.02 -3.23
C ASN A 10 10.85 0.45 -1.81
N GLU A 11 11.82 -0.35 -1.40
CA GLU A 11 11.84 -0.97 -0.07
C GLU A 11 12.05 0.03 1.07
N ASP A 12 12.66 1.18 0.76
CA ASP A 12 12.92 2.26 1.71
C ASP A 12 11.76 3.27 1.82
N ALA A 13 10.66 3.04 1.08
CA ALA A 13 9.51 3.93 1.10
C ALA A 13 8.83 3.96 2.49
N VAL A 14 8.59 5.16 3.01
CA VAL A 14 7.88 5.36 4.27
C VAL A 14 6.42 5.66 4.01
N ILE A 15 5.53 4.79 4.51
CA ILE A 15 4.08 4.93 4.33
C ILE A 15 3.43 5.49 5.60
N ARG A 16 2.78 6.64 5.47
CA ARG A 16 1.92 7.24 6.51
C ARG A 16 0.46 7.04 6.13
N VAL A 17 -0.30 6.38 7.00
CA VAL A 17 -1.69 5.97 6.77
C VAL A 17 -2.61 6.88 7.57
N PHE A 18 -3.53 7.57 6.90
CA PHE A 18 -4.58 8.39 7.49
C PHE A 18 -5.96 7.77 7.21
N ASP A 19 -7.03 8.45 7.57
CA ASP A 19 -8.39 7.88 7.50
C ASP A 19 -8.93 7.75 6.07
N ALA A 20 -8.60 8.70 5.18
CA ALA A 20 -9.09 8.72 3.81
C ALA A 20 -7.98 8.69 2.74
N TYR A 21 -6.72 8.79 3.16
CA TYR A 21 -5.58 8.86 2.26
C TYR A 21 -4.32 8.33 2.93
N MET A 22 -3.32 8.03 2.12
CA MET A 22 -1.97 7.74 2.57
C MET A 22 -0.97 8.66 1.89
N ILE A 23 0.15 8.87 2.57
CA ILE A 23 1.32 9.56 2.05
C ILE A 23 2.44 8.53 1.90
N ILE A 24 3.04 8.48 0.72
CA ILE A 24 4.23 7.68 0.44
C ILE A 24 5.39 8.65 0.29
N ASN A 25 6.37 8.51 1.18
CA ASN A 25 7.62 9.24 1.11
C ASN A 25 8.70 8.31 0.57
N SER A 26 9.29 8.68 -0.57
CA SER A 26 10.50 8.07 -1.12
C SER A 26 11.59 9.13 -1.23
N ASP A 27 12.84 8.73 -1.44
CA ASP A 27 13.99 9.66 -1.54
C ASP A 27 13.82 10.78 -2.58
N LYS A 28 12.92 10.60 -3.55
CA LYS A 28 12.73 11.51 -4.68
C LYS A 28 11.45 12.33 -4.60
N GLU A 29 10.46 11.89 -3.84
CA GLU A 29 9.13 12.49 -3.86
C GLU A 29 8.26 12.08 -2.66
N GLU A 30 7.42 13.02 -2.25
CA GLU A 30 6.23 12.77 -1.42
C GLU A 30 5.01 12.70 -2.34
N VAL A 31 4.28 11.58 -2.29
CA VAL A 31 3.05 11.39 -3.08
C VAL A 31 1.88 11.08 -2.17
N ILE A 32 0.77 11.79 -2.40
CA ILE A 32 -0.47 11.63 -1.65
C ILE A 32 -1.48 10.83 -2.49
N PHE A 33 -1.99 9.74 -1.92
CA PHE A 33 -3.01 8.90 -2.55
C PHE A 33 -4.29 8.86 -1.71
N SER A 34 -5.38 9.39 -2.27
CA SER A 34 -6.72 9.19 -1.69
C SER A 34 -7.23 7.78 -1.97
N TYR A 35 -7.78 7.10 -0.95
CA TYR A 35 -8.21 5.70 -1.03
C TYR A 35 -9.32 5.49 -2.06
N ILE A 36 -10.15 6.50 -2.32
CA ILE A 36 -11.22 6.44 -3.32
C ILE A 36 -10.69 6.20 -4.75
N HIS A 37 -9.41 6.48 -5.00
CA HIS A 37 -8.77 6.31 -6.30
C HIS A 37 -7.92 5.04 -6.40
N ILE A 38 -7.80 4.25 -5.33
CA ILE A 38 -6.96 3.05 -5.30
C ILE A 38 -7.85 1.82 -5.48
N LYS A 39 -7.58 0.98 -6.47
CA LYS A 39 -8.26 -0.30 -6.67
C LYS A 39 -7.59 -1.40 -5.85
N GLU A 40 -6.27 -1.48 -5.98
CA GLU A 40 -5.41 -2.50 -5.37
C GLU A 40 -4.07 -1.85 -5.03
N LEU A 41 -3.47 -2.29 -3.94
CA LEU A 41 -2.18 -1.84 -3.46
C LEU A 41 -1.21 -3.02 -3.43
N TYR A 42 -0.06 -2.86 -4.08
CA TYR A 42 1.04 -3.82 -4.08
C TYR A 42 2.24 -3.22 -3.36
N LEU A 43 2.69 -3.87 -2.30
CA LEU A 43 3.76 -3.41 -1.43
C LEU A 43 4.95 -4.37 -1.49
N HIS A 44 6.14 -3.84 -1.72
CA HIS A 44 7.34 -4.64 -1.54
C HIS A 44 7.42 -5.20 -0.11
N GLN A 45 7.69 -6.50 0.01
CA GLN A 45 7.64 -7.24 1.28
C GLN A 45 8.55 -6.69 2.40
N LYS A 46 9.59 -5.91 2.05
CA LYS A 46 10.51 -5.31 3.02
C LYS A 46 10.10 -3.92 3.52
N ILE A 47 9.03 -3.32 2.98
CA ILE A 47 8.57 -2.00 3.43
C ILE A 47 8.20 -2.09 4.91
N ASN A 48 8.79 -1.20 5.72
CA ASN A 48 8.50 -1.13 7.14
C ASN A 48 7.15 -0.43 7.38
N ILE A 49 6.10 -1.23 7.58
CA ILE A 49 4.77 -0.75 7.93
C ILE A 49 4.21 -1.58 9.09
N MET A 50 3.65 -0.89 10.08
CA MET A 50 3.06 -1.56 11.24
C MET A 50 1.87 -2.44 10.81
N PRO A 51 1.73 -3.69 11.33
CA PRO A 51 0.68 -4.62 10.90
C PRO A 51 -0.75 -4.05 10.96
N TYR A 52 -1.09 -3.29 12.00
CA TYR A 52 -2.43 -2.68 12.11
C TYR A 52 -2.72 -1.68 10.98
N LYS A 53 -1.71 -1.03 10.40
CA LYS A 53 -1.88 -0.13 9.25
C LYS A 53 -2.17 -0.92 7.98
N LEU A 54 -1.54 -2.08 7.78
CA LEU A 54 -1.87 -2.99 6.68
C LEU A 54 -3.33 -3.45 6.76
N ILE A 55 -3.76 -3.88 7.95
CA ILE A 55 -5.16 -4.26 8.19
C ILE A 55 -6.09 -3.07 7.92
N LYS A 56 -5.76 -1.86 8.41
CA LYS A 56 -6.54 -0.65 8.13
C LYS A 56 -6.69 -0.39 6.63
N LEU A 57 -5.61 -0.52 5.86
CA LEU A 57 -5.64 -0.34 4.40
C LEU A 57 -6.50 -1.42 3.71
N SER A 58 -6.43 -2.67 4.17
CA SER A 58 -7.21 -3.79 3.63
C SER A 58 -8.74 -3.60 3.74
N ASN A 59 -9.20 -2.74 4.65
CA ASN A 59 -10.61 -2.38 4.75
C ASN A 59 -11.12 -1.53 3.57
N PHE A 60 -10.23 -0.90 2.78
CA PHE A 60 -10.61 0.00 1.68
C PHE A 60 -10.37 -0.60 0.29
N PHE A 61 -9.34 -1.44 0.17
CA PHE A 61 -8.94 -2.08 -1.08
C PHE A 61 -8.05 -3.29 -0.80
N LYS A 62 -7.87 -4.16 -1.81
CA LYS A 62 -7.00 -5.33 -1.68
C LYS A 62 -5.55 -4.88 -1.51
N VAL A 63 -4.84 -5.50 -0.57
CA VAL A 63 -3.43 -5.23 -0.30
C VAL A 63 -2.64 -6.50 -0.50
N PHE A 64 -1.65 -6.46 -1.38
CA PHE A 64 -0.76 -7.57 -1.70
C PHE A 64 0.67 -7.25 -1.29
N LEU A 65 1.36 -8.25 -0.74
CA LEU A 65 2.81 -8.20 -0.56
C LEU A 65 3.49 -8.85 -1.77
N ILE A 66 4.50 -8.19 -2.32
CA ILE A 66 5.25 -8.66 -3.48
C ILE A 66 6.75 -8.78 -3.19
N ASP A 67 7.43 -9.68 -3.90
CA ASP A 67 8.88 -9.73 -3.92
C ASP A 67 9.50 -8.65 -4.84
N HIS A 68 10.83 -8.66 -4.96
CA HIS A 68 11.58 -7.74 -5.80
C HIS A 68 11.32 -7.90 -7.31
N HIS A 69 10.83 -9.06 -7.75
CA HIS A 69 10.43 -9.33 -9.12
C HIS A 69 8.98 -8.94 -9.41
N GLY A 70 8.18 -8.64 -8.37
CA GLY A 70 6.77 -8.34 -8.47
C GLY A 70 5.86 -9.57 -8.35
N ASN A 71 6.38 -10.72 -7.93
CA ASN A 71 5.57 -11.90 -7.65
C ASN A 71 4.77 -11.67 -6.36
N ILE A 72 3.50 -12.07 -6.34
CA ILE A 72 2.66 -11.97 -5.16
C ILE A 72 3.07 -13.06 -4.15
N LEU A 73 3.39 -12.65 -2.93
CA LEU A 73 3.77 -13.53 -1.83
C LEU A 73 2.61 -13.73 -0.85
N ALA A 74 1.81 -12.69 -0.63
CA ALA A 74 0.70 -12.72 0.31
C ALA A 74 -0.39 -11.70 -0.05
N HIS A 75 -1.58 -11.92 0.49
CA HIS A 75 -2.71 -10.99 0.47
C HIS A 75 -3.15 -10.68 1.91
N ILE A 76 -3.46 -9.43 2.20
CA ILE A 76 -3.97 -8.99 3.52
C ILE A 76 -5.48 -8.91 3.43
N GLU A 77 -6.16 -9.68 4.28
CA GLU A 77 -7.61 -9.66 4.41
C GLU A 77 -8.03 -8.80 5.61
N PRO A 78 -9.15 -8.07 5.51
CA PRO A 78 -9.73 -7.37 6.65
C PRO A 78 -10.23 -8.38 7.70
N VAL A 79 -10.15 -8.00 8.98
CA VAL A 79 -10.71 -8.80 10.06
C VAL A 79 -12.20 -8.51 10.13
N SER A 80 -13.00 -9.51 9.75
CA SER A 80 -14.47 -9.52 9.83
C SER A 80 -14.99 -9.62 11.26
#